data_AF-A0A6B3FX08-F1
#
_entry.id   AF-A0A6B3FX08-F1
#
_cell.length_a   1.000
_cell.length_b   1.000
_cell.length_c   1.000
_cell.angle_alpha   90.00
_cell.angle_beta   90.00
_cell.angle_gamma   90.00
#
_symmetry.space_group_name_H-M   'P 1'
#
loop_
_entity.id
_entity.type
_entity.pdbx_description
1 polymer ?
#
loop_
_entity_poly.entity_id
_entity_poly.type
_entity_poly.pdbx_seq_one_letter_code
_entity_poly.pdbx_strand_id
1 'polypeptide(L)'
;PVEELAGVWVHEVSHLLRDHHGRSDRVARQRGLTGPGDRLRMNIAADCEINDDVYGDGLARPKGAVHPSTLHLQSGELMEDYLYQFRLGPRTQNLAWLDCGSGADGLEREWDLGPDGAHGLSAHEQDAVRFRVAQGITGRPGNASKGWKRWAEEAFHPPQPWRELLGAAVRSAASGPGAGEDYSYGRPSRRSTGLRGVVLPSLRRRPPRVSVVIDTSGSVS
;
A
#
# COMPACT_ATOMS: atom_id res chain seq x y z
N PRO A 1 33.73 4.33 -5.91
CA PRO A 1 34.39 5.32 -5.01
C PRO A 1 33.59 5.45 -3.72
N VAL A 2 34.17 5.93 -2.61
CA VAL A 2 33.46 6.01 -1.32
C VAL A 2 32.21 6.89 -1.43
N GLU A 3 32.27 7.91 -2.28
CA GLU A 3 31.21 8.88 -2.54
C GLU A 3 29.95 8.24 -3.17
N GLU A 4 30.11 7.16 -3.94
CA GLU A 4 28.99 6.42 -4.53
C GLU A 4 28.31 5.48 -3.53
N LEU A 5 29.01 5.07 -2.46
CA LEU A 5 28.48 4.11 -1.49
C LEU A 5 27.25 4.64 -0.77
N ALA A 6 27.19 5.95 -0.49
CA ALA A 6 26.01 6.55 0.11
C ALA A 6 24.77 6.38 -0.79
N GLY A 7 24.92 6.58 -2.09
CA GLY A 7 23.85 6.37 -3.07
C GLY A 7 23.41 4.90 -3.14
N VAL A 8 24.38 3.98 -3.14
CA VAL A 8 24.09 2.53 -3.10
C VAL A 8 23.34 2.16 -1.82
N TRP A 9 23.77 2.60 -0.65
CA TRP A 9 23.08 2.30 0.61
C TRP A 9 21.65 2.83 0.65
N VAL A 10 21.44 4.06 0.17
CA VAL A 10 20.09 4.62 0.10
C VAL A 10 19.24 3.84 -0.91
N HIS A 11 19.81 3.41 -2.04
CA HIS A 11 19.15 2.51 -2.99
C HIS A 11 18.72 1.20 -2.31
N GLU A 12 19.64 0.50 -1.64
CA GLU A 12 19.35 -0.80 -1.01
C GLU A 12 18.26 -0.68 0.07
N VAL A 13 18.35 0.35 0.93
CA VAL A 13 17.32 0.61 1.95
C VAL A 13 15.97 0.99 1.31
N SER A 14 15.98 1.61 0.13
CA SER A 14 14.76 2.01 -0.55
C SER A 14 13.90 0.83 -0.99
N HIS A 15 14.48 -0.33 -1.27
CA HIS A 15 13.71 -1.55 -1.53
C HIS A 15 12.81 -1.92 -0.34
N LEU A 16 13.37 -1.85 0.88
CA LEU A 16 12.60 -2.05 2.12
C LEU A 16 11.56 -0.96 2.31
N LEU A 17 11.94 0.31 2.13
CA LEU A 17 11.04 1.45 2.34
C LEU A 17 9.81 1.37 1.43
N ARG A 18 10.00 0.95 0.19
CA ARG A 18 8.97 0.84 -0.84
C ARG A 18 8.27 -0.52 -0.89
N ASP A 19 8.52 -1.42 0.08
CA ASP A 19 7.95 -2.77 0.15
C ASP A 19 8.12 -3.55 -1.18
N HIS A 20 9.27 -3.44 -1.84
CA HIS A 20 9.45 -4.07 -3.16
C HIS A 20 9.33 -5.58 -3.12
N HIS A 21 9.87 -6.23 -2.09
CA HIS A 21 9.67 -7.65 -1.84
C HIS A 21 8.18 -8.00 -1.72
N GLY A 22 7.43 -7.37 -0.81
CA GLY A 22 6.03 -7.69 -0.57
C GLY A 22 5.13 -7.36 -1.77
N ARG A 23 5.41 -6.26 -2.47
CA ARG A 23 4.73 -5.88 -3.72
C ARG A 23 4.99 -6.89 -4.84
N SER A 24 6.25 -7.31 -5.01
CA SER A 24 6.64 -8.32 -5.98
C SER A 24 5.94 -9.65 -5.72
N ASP A 25 5.85 -10.07 -4.45
CA ASP A 25 5.14 -11.29 -4.04
C ASP A 25 3.64 -11.25 -4.36
N ARG A 26 2.98 -10.09 -4.12
CA ARG A 26 1.58 -9.90 -4.49
C ARG A 26 1.37 -10.04 -6.00
N VAL A 27 2.23 -9.41 -6.79
CA VAL A 27 2.20 -9.50 -8.25
C VAL A 27 2.47 -10.93 -8.74
N ALA A 28 3.47 -11.59 -8.16
CA ALA A 28 3.84 -12.95 -8.47
C ALA A 28 2.67 -13.91 -8.27
N ARG A 29 2.00 -13.82 -7.10
CA ARG A 29 0.83 -14.62 -6.75
C ARG A 29 -0.34 -14.37 -7.70
N GLN A 30 -0.62 -13.11 -8.04
CA GLN A 30 -1.73 -12.74 -8.92
C GLN A 30 -1.55 -13.28 -10.34
N ARG A 31 -0.31 -13.43 -10.80
CA ARG A 31 0.03 -13.76 -12.21
C ARG A 31 0.62 -15.14 -12.41
N GLY A 32 0.83 -15.90 -11.34
CA GLY A 32 1.51 -17.20 -11.40
C GLY A 32 2.98 -17.09 -11.84
N LEU A 33 3.67 -16.00 -11.48
CA LEU A 33 5.08 -15.82 -11.79
C LEU A 33 5.93 -16.48 -10.71
N THR A 34 6.79 -17.43 -11.10
CA THR A 34 7.57 -18.24 -10.14
C THR A 34 9.02 -18.43 -10.55
N GLY A 35 9.39 -18.04 -11.77
CA GLY A 35 10.72 -18.29 -12.30
C GLY A 35 11.77 -17.30 -11.81
N PRO A 36 13.07 -17.67 -11.84
CA PRO A 36 14.16 -16.74 -11.54
C PRO A 36 14.17 -15.53 -12.49
N GLY A 37 13.76 -15.72 -13.75
CA GLY A 37 13.60 -14.62 -14.69
C GLY A 37 12.50 -13.63 -14.30
N ASP A 38 11.42 -14.08 -13.65
CA ASP A 38 10.39 -13.16 -13.17
C ASP A 38 10.89 -12.35 -11.97
N ARG A 39 11.65 -12.98 -11.06
CA ARG A 39 12.28 -12.31 -9.92
C ARG A 39 13.30 -11.26 -10.37
N LEU A 40 14.15 -11.61 -11.33
CA LEU A 40 15.05 -10.64 -11.97
C LEU A 40 14.26 -9.48 -12.60
N ARG A 41 13.16 -9.77 -13.31
CA ARG A 41 12.33 -8.72 -13.93
C ARG A 41 11.70 -7.79 -12.89
N MET A 42 11.27 -8.33 -11.75
CA MET A 42 10.76 -7.55 -10.62
C MET A 42 11.84 -6.67 -10.02
N ASN A 43 13.04 -7.22 -9.81
CA ASN A 43 14.17 -6.45 -9.28
C ASN A 43 14.56 -5.29 -10.23
N ILE A 44 14.67 -5.55 -11.54
CA ILE A 44 14.92 -4.48 -12.54
C ILE A 44 13.85 -3.39 -12.52
N ALA A 45 12.57 -3.75 -12.35
CA ALA A 45 11.47 -2.80 -12.27
C ALA A 45 11.52 -1.97 -10.97
N ALA A 46 11.88 -2.61 -9.87
CA ALA A 46 12.08 -1.98 -8.56
C ALA A 46 13.24 -0.99 -8.59
N ASP A 47 14.35 -1.36 -9.23
CA ASP A 47 15.49 -0.49 -9.47
C ASP A 47 15.11 0.72 -10.32
N CYS A 48 14.27 0.54 -11.34
CA CYS A 48 13.77 1.66 -12.14
C CYS A 48 12.94 2.64 -11.28
N GLU A 49 12.11 2.13 -10.38
CA GLU A 49 11.32 2.95 -9.45
C GLU A 49 12.18 3.74 -8.46
N ILE A 50 13.28 3.16 -7.98
CA ILE A 50 14.19 3.82 -7.03
C ILE A 50 15.11 4.81 -7.77
N ASN A 51 15.73 4.37 -8.85
CA ASN A 51 16.81 5.11 -9.49
C ASN A 51 16.33 6.35 -10.24
N ASP A 52 15.02 6.54 -10.43
CA ASP A 52 14.47 7.73 -11.07
C ASP A 52 14.40 8.96 -10.16
N ASP A 53 14.46 8.79 -8.82
CA ASP A 53 14.38 9.90 -7.87
C ASP A 53 15.27 9.78 -6.61
N VAL A 54 16.12 8.75 -6.51
CA VAL A 54 17.01 8.55 -5.35
C VAL A 54 18.31 9.37 -5.38
N TYR A 55 18.81 9.74 -6.56
CA TYR A 55 20.11 10.43 -6.71
C TYR A 55 19.96 11.95 -6.82
N GLY A 56 21.05 12.68 -6.60
CA GLY A 56 21.04 14.14 -6.46
C GLY A 56 21.13 14.56 -5.00
N ASP A 57 21.10 15.86 -4.72
CA ASP A 57 21.11 16.42 -3.36
C ASP A 57 22.23 15.86 -2.43
N GLY A 58 23.39 15.54 -3.01
CA GLY A 58 24.55 14.99 -2.31
C GLY A 58 24.74 13.47 -2.46
N LEU A 59 23.78 12.75 -3.06
CA LEU A 59 23.92 11.34 -3.42
C LEU A 59 24.43 11.21 -4.85
N ALA A 60 25.68 10.76 -4.98
CA ALA A 60 26.29 10.47 -6.27
C ALA A 60 25.60 9.25 -6.90
N ARG A 61 25.37 9.33 -8.22
CA ARG A 61 24.85 8.21 -9.01
C ARG A 61 25.96 7.21 -9.30
N PRO A 62 25.83 5.94 -8.88
CA PRO A 62 26.79 4.90 -9.22
C PRO A 62 26.80 4.61 -10.72
N LYS A 63 27.97 4.27 -11.25
CA LYS A 63 28.08 3.81 -12.64
C LYS A 63 27.33 2.48 -12.79
N GLY A 64 26.43 2.42 -13.77
CA GLY A 64 25.65 1.21 -14.07
C GLY A 64 24.29 1.13 -13.38
N ALA A 65 23.90 2.13 -12.57
CA ALA A 65 22.55 2.22 -12.03
C ALA A 65 21.49 2.19 -13.15
N VAL A 66 20.56 1.23 -13.05
CA VAL A 66 19.51 0.98 -14.04
C VAL A 66 18.41 2.02 -13.90
N HIS A 67 18.20 2.80 -14.96
CA HIS A 67 17.16 3.83 -15.03
C HIS A 67 16.09 3.42 -16.05
N PRO A 68 14.82 3.89 -15.96
CA PRO A 68 13.78 3.61 -16.96
C PRO A 68 14.22 3.82 -18.41
N SER A 69 15.01 4.87 -18.66
CA SER A 69 15.58 5.18 -19.98
C SER A 69 16.51 4.09 -20.55
N THR A 70 17.12 3.26 -19.68
CA THR A 70 17.91 2.08 -20.07
C THR A 70 17.06 1.03 -20.80
N LEU A 71 15.77 1.00 -20.47
CA LEU A 71 14.76 0.13 -21.08
C LEU A 71 13.89 0.87 -22.12
N HIS A 72 14.23 2.12 -22.46
CA HIS A 72 13.42 3.03 -23.28
C HIS A 72 12.03 3.34 -22.69
N LEU A 73 11.92 3.34 -21.36
CA LEU A 73 10.70 3.67 -20.63
C LEU A 73 10.75 5.11 -20.08
N GLN A 74 9.59 5.66 -19.74
CA GLN A 74 9.48 6.97 -19.11
C GLN A 74 9.76 6.88 -17.60
N SER A 75 10.27 7.94 -16.98
CA SER A 75 10.46 8.00 -15.52
C SER A 75 9.16 8.30 -14.77
N GLY A 76 9.13 8.01 -13.47
CA GLY A 76 8.06 8.42 -12.55
C GLY A 76 6.91 7.43 -12.42
N GLU A 77 7.11 6.15 -12.77
CA GLU A 77 6.11 5.10 -12.63
C GLU A 77 6.46 4.16 -11.47
N LEU A 78 5.47 3.38 -11.01
CA LEU A 78 5.68 2.37 -9.97
C LEU A 78 6.33 1.10 -10.55
N MET A 79 6.99 0.32 -9.70
CA MET A 79 7.56 -0.99 -10.02
C MET A 79 6.56 -1.87 -10.78
N GLU A 80 5.30 -1.95 -10.35
CA GLU A 80 4.29 -2.77 -11.02
C GLU A 80 4.03 -2.28 -12.44
N ASP A 81 3.95 -0.96 -12.65
CA ASP A 81 3.72 -0.33 -13.95
C ASP A 81 4.89 -0.58 -14.91
N TYR A 82 6.12 -0.45 -14.41
CA TYR A 82 7.31 -0.83 -15.18
C TYR A 82 7.29 -2.30 -15.57
N LEU A 83 6.91 -3.19 -14.65
CA LEU A 83 6.91 -4.63 -14.88
C LEU A 83 5.99 -5.06 -16.05
N TYR A 84 4.96 -4.28 -16.38
CA TYR A 84 4.11 -4.54 -17.55
C TYR A 84 4.77 -4.20 -18.88
N GLN A 85 5.68 -3.24 -18.89
CA GLN A 85 6.14 -2.58 -20.12
C GLN A 85 7.33 -3.28 -20.77
N PHE A 86 7.99 -4.20 -20.07
CA PHE A 86 9.11 -4.95 -20.63
C PHE A 86 9.06 -6.45 -20.30
N ARG A 87 9.88 -7.19 -21.04
CA ARG A 87 10.15 -8.61 -20.88
C ARG A 87 11.66 -8.82 -20.95
N LEU A 88 12.14 -9.89 -20.33
CA LEU A 88 13.53 -10.27 -20.49
C LEU A 88 13.79 -10.75 -21.92
N GLY A 89 14.90 -10.34 -22.49
CA GLY A 89 15.30 -10.69 -23.86
C GLY A 89 16.65 -10.09 -24.24
N PRO A 90 16.98 -10.04 -25.55
CA PRO A 90 18.28 -9.54 -26.01
C PRO A 90 18.66 -8.14 -25.52
N ARG A 91 17.66 -7.26 -25.32
CA ARG A 91 17.87 -5.88 -24.83
C ARG A 91 18.11 -5.77 -23.33
N THR A 92 17.83 -6.82 -22.56
CA THR A 92 18.03 -6.85 -21.09
C THR A 92 19.10 -7.85 -20.70
N GLN A 93 19.80 -8.46 -21.66
CA GLN A 93 20.78 -9.51 -21.39
C GLN A 93 21.96 -9.00 -20.55
N ASN A 94 22.34 -7.74 -20.76
CA ASN A 94 23.36 -7.06 -19.97
C ASN A 94 22.93 -6.76 -18.52
N LEU A 95 21.68 -7.03 -18.14
CA LEU A 95 21.15 -6.87 -16.78
C LEU A 95 20.97 -8.22 -16.07
N ALA A 96 21.33 -9.35 -16.71
CA ALA A 96 21.11 -10.69 -16.16
C ALA A 96 21.90 -10.99 -14.87
N TRP A 97 22.91 -10.19 -14.56
CA TRP A 97 23.74 -10.30 -13.35
C TRP A 97 23.21 -9.48 -12.17
N LEU A 98 22.15 -8.70 -12.36
CA LEU A 98 21.66 -7.76 -11.38
C LEU A 98 21.03 -8.50 -10.19
N ASP A 99 21.53 -8.20 -8.99
CA ASP A 99 21.04 -8.71 -7.71
C ASP A 99 21.27 -7.65 -6.63
N CYS A 100 20.18 -7.11 -6.07
CA CYS A 100 20.21 -6.17 -4.93
C CYS A 100 20.20 -6.88 -3.57
N GLY A 101 20.34 -8.21 -3.58
CA GLY A 101 20.38 -9.04 -2.39
C GLY A 101 19.01 -9.34 -1.78
N SER A 102 19.06 -10.15 -0.72
CA SER A 102 17.87 -10.71 -0.05
C SER A 102 16.96 -9.65 0.59
N GLY A 103 17.51 -8.47 0.93
CA GLY A 103 16.72 -7.34 1.42
C GLY A 103 15.79 -6.73 0.36
N ALA A 104 16.09 -6.91 -0.92
CA ALA A 104 15.30 -6.35 -2.01
C ALA A 104 14.15 -7.25 -2.46
N ASP A 105 14.39 -8.56 -2.53
CA ASP A 105 13.45 -9.55 -3.09
C ASP A 105 12.93 -10.59 -2.10
N GLY A 106 13.45 -10.62 -0.87
CA GLY A 106 13.07 -11.56 0.19
C GLY A 106 13.61 -12.97 -0.02
N LEU A 107 14.51 -13.19 -0.98
CA LEU A 107 15.03 -14.52 -1.30
C LEU A 107 16.42 -14.72 -0.66
N GLU A 108 16.56 -15.81 0.10
CA GLU A 108 17.82 -16.18 0.75
C GLU A 108 18.92 -16.46 -0.28
N ARG A 109 20.14 -16.06 0.07
CA ARG A 109 21.37 -16.26 -0.71
C ARG A 109 22.40 -17.01 0.12
N GLU A 110 23.33 -17.68 -0.56
CA GLU A 110 24.42 -18.43 0.09
C GLU A 110 25.37 -17.55 0.92
N TRP A 111 25.41 -16.25 0.64
CA TRP A 111 26.20 -15.26 1.36
C TRP A 111 25.43 -14.55 2.49
N ASP A 112 24.15 -14.87 2.68
CA ASP A 112 23.41 -14.37 3.84
C ASP A 112 23.91 -15.06 5.11
N LEU A 113 24.05 -14.30 6.20
CA LEU A 113 24.54 -14.81 7.49
C LEU A 113 23.55 -15.74 8.20
N GLY A 114 22.40 -16.05 7.58
CA GLY A 114 21.34 -16.88 8.15
C GLY A 114 20.65 -16.27 9.38
N PRO A 115 19.66 -16.95 9.95
CA PRO A 115 18.87 -16.44 11.08
C PRO A 115 19.71 -16.13 12.34
N ASP A 116 20.79 -16.89 12.56
CA ASP A 116 21.63 -16.77 13.75
C ASP A 116 22.69 -15.66 13.66
N GLY A 117 23.00 -15.19 12.44
CA GLY A 117 24.07 -14.20 12.20
C GLY A 117 23.62 -12.91 11.52
N ALA A 118 22.52 -12.93 10.77
CA ALA A 118 22.05 -11.75 10.03
C ALA A 118 21.32 -10.74 10.92
N HIS A 119 20.75 -11.18 12.05
CA HIS A 119 19.86 -10.39 12.91
C HIS A 119 18.83 -9.60 12.07
N GLY A 120 18.22 -10.27 11.10
CA GLY A 120 17.27 -9.66 10.17
C GLY A 120 16.07 -9.05 10.89
N LEU A 121 15.58 -7.94 10.35
CA LEU A 121 14.42 -7.25 10.91
C LEU A 121 13.16 -8.12 10.75
N SER A 122 12.41 -8.29 11.83
CA SER A 122 11.06 -8.83 11.78
C SER A 122 10.12 -7.91 10.98
N ALA A 123 8.98 -8.43 10.52
CA ALA A 123 7.99 -7.63 9.79
C ALA A 123 7.56 -6.36 10.56
N HIS A 124 7.42 -6.45 11.89
CA HIS A 124 7.08 -5.29 12.72
C HIS A 124 8.22 -4.26 12.81
N GLU A 125 9.47 -4.72 12.85
CA GLU A 125 10.63 -3.82 12.85
C GLU A 125 10.83 -3.14 11.50
N GLN A 126 10.58 -3.87 10.40
CA GLN A 126 10.56 -3.31 9.05
C GLN A 126 9.52 -2.19 8.94
N ASP A 127 8.29 -2.43 9.42
CA ASP A 127 7.24 -1.40 9.46
C ASP A 127 7.62 -0.25 10.40
N ALA A 128 8.27 -0.51 11.54
CA ALA A 128 8.73 0.55 12.43
C ALA A 128 9.82 1.43 11.78
N VAL A 129 10.73 0.85 10.98
CA VAL A 129 11.72 1.59 10.19
C VAL A 129 11.01 2.46 9.16
N ARG A 130 10.11 1.88 8.36
CA ARG A 130 9.33 2.61 7.36
C ARG A 130 8.56 3.78 7.98
N PHE A 131 7.89 3.53 9.11
CA PHE A 131 7.13 4.55 9.83
C PHE A 131 8.04 5.68 10.33
N ARG A 132 9.19 5.35 10.92
CA ARG A 132 10.15 6.35 11.41
C ARG A 132 10.70 7.22 10.28
N VAL A 133 10.99 6.62 9.11
CA VAL A 133 11.45 7.37 7.94
C VAL A 133 10.34 8.28 7.39
N ALA A 134 9.12 7.78 7.28
CA ALA A 134 7.97 8.59 6.86
C ALA A 134 7.72 9.78 7.80
N GLN A 135 7.78 9.57 9.12
CA GLN A 135 7.71 10.64 10.12
C GLN A 135 8.89 11.62 10.02
N GLY A 136 10.09 11.13 9.70
CA GLY A 136 11.26 11.99 9.48
C GLY A 136 11.09 12.94 8.28
N ILE A 137 10.45 12.46 7.20
CA ILE A 137 10.17 13.25 5.99
C ILE A 137 9.02 14.23 6.21
N THR A 138 7.94 13.81 6.86
CA THR A 138 6.71 14.63 7.03
C THR A 138 6.78 15.56 8.24
N GLY A 139 7.47 15.16 9.30
CA GLY A 139 7.45 15.84 10.60
C GLY A 139 8.32 17.08 10.70
N ARG A 140 9.13 17.41 9.69
CA ARG A 140 9.99 18.60 9.68
C ARG A 140 10.09 19.20 8.27
N PRO A 141 10.13 20.54 8.13
CA PRO A 141 10.48 21.17 6.86
C PRO A 141 11.83 20.64 6.36
N GLY A 142 11.88 20.23 5.10
CA GLY A 142 13.05 19.61 4.49
C GLY A 142 13.05 19.66 2.96
N ASN A 143 14.19 19.30 2.39
CA ASN A 143 14.44 19.29 0.96
C ASN A 143 14.20 17.92 0.30
N ALA A 144 13.52 16.99 0.99
CA ALA A 144 13.15 15.70 0.41
C ALA A 144 12.42 15.88 -0.94
N SER A 145 12.73 14.99 -1.89
CA SER A 145 12.15 15.01 -3.23
C SER A 145 10.62 14.88 -3.17
N LYS A 146 9.94 15.30 -4.24
CA LYS A 146 8.47 15.17 -4.32
C LYS A 146 8.00 13.72 -4.26
N GLY A 147 8.79 12.77 -4.78
CA GLY A 147 8.49 11.33 -4.70
C GLY A 147 8.51 10.84 -3.25
N TRP A 148 9.59 11.14 -2.52
CA TRP A 148 9.71 10.80 -1.10
C TRP A 148 8.66 11.43 -0.20
N LYS A 149 8.25 12.69 -0.48
CA LYS A 149 7.16 13.33 0.26
C LYS A 149 5.84 12.59 0.08
N ARG A 150 5.50 12.26 -1.16
CA ARG A 150 4.29 11.48 -1.49
C ARG A 150 4.33 10.09 -0.86
N TRP A 151 5.46 9.39 -0.99
CA TRP A 151 5.66 8.09 -0.34
C TRP A 151 5.44 8.19 1.17
N ALA A 152 5.99 9.21 1.84
CA ALA A 152 5.86 9.36 3.28
C ALA A 152 4.42 9.68 3.73
N GLU A 153 3.67 10.41 2.91
CA GLU A 153 2.24 10.66 3.13
C GLU A 153 1.41 9.37 2.99
N GLU A 154 1.70 8.55 1.97
CA GLU A 154 0.89 7.38 1.61
C GLU A 154 1.29 6.07 2.33
N ALA A 155 2.56 5.89 2.70
CA ALA A 155 3.12 4.62 3.17
C ALA A 155 2.38 3.99 4.36
N PHE A 156 1.82 4.82 5.25
CA PHE A 156 1.02 4.40 6.41
C PHE A 156 -0.40 4.98 6.42
N HIS A 157 -0.78 5.68 5.35
CA HIS A 157 -2.15 6.17 5.16
C HIS A 157 -2.71 5.69 3.82
N PRO A 158 -2.73 4.35 3.56
CA PRO A 158 -3.36 3.86 2.35
C PRO A 158 -4.83 4.30 2.34
N PRO A 159 -5.36 4.73 1.18
CA PRO A 159 -6.76 5.10 1.02
C PRO A 159 -7.64 4.01 1.61
N GLN A 160 -8.39 4.35 2.66
CA GLN A 160 -9.32 3.39 3.24
C GLN A 160 -10.48 3.17 2.26
N PRO A 161 -11.03 1.95 2.13
CA PRO A 161 -12.19 1.68 1.27
C PRO A 161 -13.44 2.29 1.93
N TRP A 162 -13.50 3.62 2.00
CA TRP A 162 -14.45 4.36 2.80
C TRP A 162 -15.89 4.07 2.37
N ARG A 163 -16.11 3.74 1.09
CA ARG A 163 -17.41 3.31 0.56
C ARG A 163 -17.88 2.01 1.20
N GLU A 164 -16.98 1.05 1.38
CA GLU A 164 -17.26 -0.24 2.00
C GLU A 164 -17.46 -0.08 3.50
N LEU A 165 -16.60 0.71 4.16
CA LEU A 165 -16.69 1.04 5.58
C LEU A 165 -18.00 1.79 5.90
N LEU A 166 -18.32 2.83 5.12
CA LEU A 166 -19.58 3.57 5.23
C LEU A 166 -20.77 2.66 4.94
N GLY A 167 -20.69 1.84 3.89
CA GLY A 167 -21.73 0.87 3.56
C GLY A 167 -21.98 -0.13 4.69
N ALA A 168 -20.91 -0.62 5.33
CA ALA A 168 -20.99 -1.48 6.50
C ALA A 168 -21.61 -0.77 7.70
N ALA A 169 -21.21 0.47 7.97
CA ALA A 169 -21.77 1.28 9.06
C ALA A 169 -23.26 1.56 8.86
N VAL A 170 -23.68 1.97 7.66
CA VAL A 170 -25.10 2.21 7.32
C VAL A 170 -25.91 0.93 7.41
N ARG A 171 -25.41 -0.20 6.89
CA ARG A 171 -26.09 -1.50 7.00
C ARG A 171 -26.23 -1.94 8.44
N SER A 172 -25.20 -1.74 9.27
CA SER A 172 -25.25 -2.03 10.70
C SER A 172 -26.29 -1.17 11.41
N ALA A 173 -26.34 0.14 11.14
CA ALA A 173 -27.36 1.03 11.70
C ALA A 173 -28.79 0.67 11.24
N ALA A 174 -28.98 0.34 9.96
CA ALA A 174 -30.29 0.01 9.40
C ALA A 174 -30.79 -1.38 9.82
N SER A 175 -29.88 -2.35 9.93
CA SER A 175 -30.18 -3.76 10.28
C SER A 175 -30.07 -4.03 11.77
N GLY A 176 -29.45 -3.13 12.52
CA GLY A 176 -29.39 -3.18 13.97
C GLY A 176 -30.80 -3.34 14.52
N PRO A 177 -30.98 -4.12 15.60
CA PRO A 177 -32.26 -4.25 16.25
C PRO A 177 -32.66 -2.86 16.78
N GLY A 178 -33.38 -2.11 15.97
CA GLY A 178 -34.36 -1.17 16.48
C GLY A 178 -35.39 -2.04 17.15
N ALA A 179 -35.12 -2.41 18.40
CA ALA A 179 -36.12 -2.98 19.26
C ALA A 179 -37.37 -2.11 19.07
N GLY A 180 -38.51 -2.74 18.88
CA GLY A 180 -39.75 -2.03 19.11
C GLY A 180 -39.71 -1.65 20.59
N GLU A 181 -39.13 -0.52 20.92
CA GLU A 181 -39.08 -0.03 22.30
C GLU A 181 -40.26 0.92 22.52
N ASP A 182 -40.68 1.61 21.45
CA ASP A 182 -41.80 2.52 21.48
C ASP A 182 -43.08 1.86 20.95
N TYR A 183 -44.02 1.68 21.86
CA TYR A 183 -45.41 1.48 21.52
C TYR A 183 -45.95 2.72 20.81
N SER A 184 -46.53 2.53 19.62
CA SER A 184 -47.25 3.59 18.92
C SER A 184 -48.74 3.30 18.86
N TYR A 185 -49.54 4.32 19.17
CA TYR A 185 -50.98 4.34 18.98
C TYR A 185 -51.29 4.78 17.55
N GLY A 186 -51.18 3.84 16.62
CA GLY A 186 -51.48 4.05 15.21
C GLY A 186 -52.88 3.57 14.83
N ARG A 187 -53.21 3.63 13.53
CA ARG A 187 -54.48 3.09 13.01
C ARG A 187 -54.68 1.63 13.47
N PRO A 188 -55.82 1.27 14.09
CA PRO A 188 -56.11 -0.09 14.52
C PRO A 188 -55.89 -1.10 13.41
N SER A 189 -55.27 -2.23 13.76
CA SER A 189 -55.08 -3.35 12.83
C SER A 189 -56.43 -3.79 12.28
N ARG A 190 -56.54 -3.97 10.96
CA ARG A 190 -57.74 -4.56 10.32
C ARG A 190 -58.05 -5.98 10.84
N ARG A 191 -57.08 -6.62 11.50
CA ARG A 191 -57.21 -7.93 12.15
C ARG A 191 -57.70 -7.88 13.60
N SER A 192 -57.96 -6.71 14.20
CA SER A 192 -58.49 -6.61 15.58
C SER A 192 -60.01 -6.85 15.64
N THR A 193 -60.45 -7.97 15.07
CA THR A 193 -61.87 -8.31 14.91
C THR A 193 -62.66 -8.38 16.22
N GLY A 194 -61.99 -8.60 17.35
CA GLY A 194 -62.60 -8.68 18.69
C GLY A 194 -62.68 -7.37 19.49
N LEU A 195 -62.06 -6.28 19.04
CA LEU A 195 -62.00 -5.01 19.79
C LEU A 195 -62.35 -3.83 18.87
N ARG A 196 -63.65 -3.58 18.70
CA ARG A 196 -64.15 -2.45 17.90
C ARG A 196 -63.97 -1.14 18.65
N GLY A 197 -63.39 -0.13 18.00
CA GLY A 197 -63.24 1.22 18.55
C GLY A 197 -62.06 1.42 19.51
N VAL A 198 -61.26 0.39 19.78
CA VAL A 198 -60.11 0.46 20.70
C VAL A 198 -58.80 0.53 19.91
N VAL A 199 -57.99 1.55 20.18
CA VAL A 199 -56.62 1.68 19.62
C VAL A 199 -55.65 0.99 20.55
N LEU A 200 -55.16 -0.19 20.16
CA LEU A 200 -54.15 -0.91 20.93
C LEU A 200 -52.73 -0.38 20.60
N PRO A 201 -51.85 -0.27 21.61
CA PRO A 201 -50.45 0.04 21.36
C PRO A 201 -49.82 -1.04 20.48
N SER A 202 -49.12 -0.62 19.42
CA SER A 202 -48.46 -1.53 18.48
C SER A 202 -46.98 -1.23 18.40
N LEU A 203 -46.17 -2.28 18.49
CA LEU A 203 -44.74 -2.24 18.26
C LEU A 203 -44.48 -2.00 16.78
N ARG A 204 -43.90 -0.85 16.45
CA ARG A 204 -43.56 -0.46 15.08
C ARG A 204 -42.06 -0.26 14.99
N ARG A 205 -41.40 -1.00 14.09
CA ARG A 205 -40.01 -0.75 13.74
C ARG A 205 -39.91 0.64 13.10
N ARG A 206 -39.10 1.52 13.70
CA ARG A 206 -38.70 2.80 13.11
C ARG A 206 -37.21 2.69 12.76
N PRO A 207 -36.84 2.53 11.48
CA PRO A 207 -35.42 2.55 11.11
C PRO A 207 -34.81 3.91 11.49
N PRO A 208 -33.56 3.96 11.95
CA PRO A 208 -32.92 5.20 12.36
C PRO A 208 -32.78 6.17 11.17
N ARG A 209 -32.83 7.47 11.47
CA ARG A 209 -32.47 8.51 10.50
C ARG A 209 -30.96 8.70 10.54
N VAL A 210 -30.28 8.36 9.45
CA VAL A 210 -28.83 8.52 9.32
C VAL A 210 -28.53 9.80 8.55
N SER A 211 -27.63 10.64 9.07
CA SER A 211 -27.00 11.74 8.33
C SER A 211 -25.51 11.46 8.24
N VAL A 212 -24.95 11.59 7.03
CA VAL A 212 -23.53 11.37 6.76
C VAL A 212 -22.91 12.72 6.43
N VAL A 213 -21.89 13.13 7.18
CA VAL A 213 -21.08 14.31 6.89
C VAL A 213 -19.75 13.80 6.33
N ILE A 214 -19.45 14.17 5.09
CA ILE A 214 -18.24 13.74 4.38
C ILE A 214 -17.31 14.95 4.30
N ASP A 215 -16.09 14.79 4.82
CA ASP A 215 -15.02 15.74 4.55
C ASP A 215 -14.47 15.48 3.13
N THR A 216 -14.47 16.50 2.29
CA THR A 216 -13.95 16.46 0.92
C THR A 216 -12.61 17.21 0.79
N SER A 217 -11.92 17.42 1.91
CA SER A 217 -10.56 17.96 1.93
C SER A 217 -9.59 17.02 1.21
N GLY A 218 -8.48 17.55 0.69
CA GLY A 218 -7.49 16.76 -0.06
C GLY A 218 -6.86 15.61 0.72
N SER A 219 -6.93 15.63 2.05
CA SER A 219 -6.50 14.53 2.94
C SER A 219 -7.45 13.32 2.94
N VAL A 220 -8.63 13.43 2.31
CA VAL A 220 -9.61 12.35 2.17
C VAL A 220 -9.68 11.96 0.70
N SER A 221 -8.76 11.11 0.25
CA SER A 221 -8.77 10.49 -1.09
C SER A 221 -8.95 8.98 -0.98
#